data_AF-A0A661PNH6-F1
#
_entry.id   AF-A0A661PNH6-F1
#
_cell.length_a   1.000
_cell.length_b   1.000
_cell.length_c   1.000
_cell.angle_alpha   90.00
_cell.angle_beta   90.00
_cell.angle_gamma   90.00
#
_symmetry.space_group_name_H-M   'P 1'
#
loop_
_entity.id
_entity.type
_entity.pdbx_description
1 polymer ?
#
loop_
_entity_poly.entity_id
_entity_poly.type
_entity_poly.pdbx_seq_one_letter_code
_entity_poly.pdbx_strand_id
1 'polypeptide(L)'
;MLLGGKQADIKQVAVVTRNQNFSRLLSRILADWKFFTVDDISAAKVVFAERGLELPAHDGQVVWLTPLPLSEESFLTVPISLTRLYHLLEIHLFPTPRRHIRVAMETAVDLKVEGDWLEGHLVSLSDRGGRISCVNEIPRGKSLDIEVKLANRIFRMPAEVLYCIPAGDSLSRSQPQIGVIFKPPSDQEFGLLKRFIEKTCIERACAREDIPLNDPCVSWLDVPKEL
;
A
#
# COMPACT_ATOMS: atom_id res chain seq x y z
N MET A 1 5.56 -18.28 31.64
CA MET A 1 4.12 -18.09 31.87
C MET A 1 3.90 -16.58 32.02
N LEU A 2 3.19 -15.85 31.18
CA LEU A 2 1.99 -16.15 30.38
C LEU A 2 2.13 -15.59 28.97
N LEU A 3 2.27 -16.46 27.97
CA LEU A 3 1.92 -16.17 26.57
C LEU A 3 0.40 -16.34 26.46
N GLY A 4 -0.35 -15.34 26.93
CA GLY A 4 -1.80 -15.36 26.97
C GLY A 4 -2.38 -14.27 26.08
N GLY A 5 -2.78 -14.65 24.86
CA GLY A 5 -3.67 -13.86 24.00
C GLY A 5 -2.98 -12.94 23.00
N LYS A 6 -2.77 -13.42 21.77
CA LYS A 6 -2.79 -12.61 20.51
C LYS A 6 -2.65 -13.42 19.21
N GLN A 7 -3.10 -14.67 19.20
CA GLN A 7 -3.16 -15.46 17.95
C GLN A 7 -4.38 -15.10 17.08
N ALA A 8 -5.26 -14.22 17.57
CA ALA A 8 -6.54 -13.88 16.95
C ALA A 8 -6.48 -12.92 15.74
N ASP A 9 -5.35 -12.27 15.44
CA ASP A 9 -5.27 -11.22 14.40
C ASP A 9 -4.16 -11.44 13.33
N ILE A 10 -3.72 -12.69 13.11
CA ILE A 10 -2.77 -12.94 12.03
C ILE A 10 -3.49 -12.74 10.69
N LYS A 11 -2.96 -11.83 9.86
CA LYS A 11 -3.47 -11.48 8.53
C LYS A 11 -3.12 -12.56 7.49
N GLN A 12 -3.56 -13.80 7.72
CA GLN A 12 -3.26 -14.94 6.85
C GLN A 12 -4.24 -15.00 5.68
N VAL A 13 -3.70 -15.03 4.47
CA VAL A 13 -4.45 -15.06 3.22
C VAL A 13 -3.91 -16.17 2.33
N ALA A 14 -4.71 -16.72 1.42
CA ALA A 14 -4.24 -17.63 0.38
C ALA A 14 -4.54 -17.05 -0.99
N VAL A 15 -3.70 -17.35 -1.99
CA VAL A 15 -3.92 -16.97 -3.39
C VAL A 15 -3.87 -18.22 -4.25
N VAL A 16 -5.01 -18.56 -4.87
CA VAL A 16 -5.20 -19.81 -5.60
C VAL A 16 -5.63 -19.49 -7.02
N THR A 17 -4.69 -19.52 -7.97
CA THR A 17 -4.96 -19.28 -9.39
C THR A 17 -4.23 -20.30 -10.26
N ARG A 18 -4.70 -20.49 -11.50
CA ARG A 18 -4.02 -21.33 -12.50
C ARG A 18 -2.68 -20.72 -12.92
N ASN A 19 -2.57 -19.39 -12.86
CA ASN A 19 -1.35 -18.66 -13.22
C ASN A 19 -0.42 -18.49 -12.02
N GLN A 20 0.61 -19.34 -11.91
CA GLN A 20 1.57 -19.29 -10.81
C GLN A 20 2.34 -17.96 -10.72
N ASN A 21 2.64 -17.30 -11.85
CA ASN A 21 3.28 -15.98 -11.83
C ASN A 21 2.36 -14.94 -11.18
N PHE A 22 1.07 -14.98 -11.49
CA PHE A 22 0.09 -14.10 -10.87
C PHE A 22 -0.05 -14.38 -9.37
N SER A 23 -0.12 -15.66 -8.96
CA SER A 23 -0.19 -16.03 -7.55
C SER A 23 1.00 -15.48 -6.75
N ARG A 24 2.22 -15.60 -7.27
CA ARG A 24 3.44 -15.02 -6.67
C ARG A 24 3.38 -13.50 -6.62
N LEU A 25 3.00 -12.86 -7.73
CA LEU A 25 2.90 -11.41 -7.83
C LEU A 25 1.92 -10.83 -6.80
N LEU A 26 0.70 -11.36 -6.73
CA LEU A 26 -0.32 -10.91 -5.79
C LEU A 26 0.12 -11.16 -4.35
N SER A 27 0.71 -12.32 -4.06
CA SER A 27 1.27 -12.63 -2.73
C SER A 27 2.35 -11.64 -2.30
N ARG A 28 3.20 -11.20 -3.24
CA ARG A 28 4.24 -10.20 -2.94
C ARG A 28 3.65 -8.83 -2.61
N ILE A 29 2.62 -8.40 -3.35
CA ILE A 29 1.90 -7.15 -3.06
C ILE A 29 1.26 -7.21 -1.67
N LEU A 30 0.60 -8.33 -1.34
CA LEU A 30 -0.02 -8.56 -0.04
C LEU A 30 1.01 -8.55 1.11
N ALA A 31 2.18 -9.16 0.89
CA ALA A 31 3.28 -9.14 1.84
C ALA A 31 3.82 -7.73 2.13
N ASP A 32 3.88 -6.86 1.12
CA ASP A 32 4.25 -5.45 1.31
C ASP A 32 3.27 -4.70 2.23
N TRP A 33 2.01 -5.11 2.22
CA TRP A 33 0.96 -4.59 3.10
C TRP A 33 0.83 -5.38 4.42
N LYS A 34 1.78 -6.27 4.71
CA LYS A 34 1.84 -7.08 5.94
C LYS A 34 0.70 -8.12 6.06
N PHE A 35 0.18 -8.60 4.94
CA PHE A 35 -0.61 -9.82 4.87
C PHE A 35 0.32 -11.00 4.59
N PHE A 36 0.10 -12.12 5.25
CA PHE A 36 0.94 -13.31 5.13
C PHE A 36 0.24 -14.31 4.23
N THR A 37 0.79 -14.53 3.03
CA THR A 37 0.26 -15.61 2.18
C THR A 37 0.65 -16.97 2.75
N VAL A 38 -0.30 -17.90 2.81
CA VAL A 38 -0.10 -19.30 3.20
C VAL A 38 -0.51 -20.21 2.04
N ASP A 39 0.22 -21.32 1.87
CA ASP A 39 -0.10 -22.34 0.87
C ASP A 39 -1.22 -23.27 1.33
N ASP A 40 -1.29 -23.53 2.64
CA ASP A 40 -2.37 -24.30 3.25
C ASP A 40 -3.63 -23.43 3.39
N ILE A 41 -4.61 -23.69 2.52
CA ILE A 41 -5.90 -22.98 2.48
C ILE A 41 -6.64 -23.09 3.83
N SER A 42 -6.48 -24.20 4.56
CA SER A 42 -7.14 -24.37 5.87
C SER A 42 -6.61 -23.43 6.95
N ALA A 43 -5.40 -22.91 6.76
CA ALA A 43 -4.79 -21.90 7.63
C ALA A 43 -5.13 -20.46 7.22
N ALA A 44 -5.77 -20.25 6.07
CA ALA A 44 -6.12 -18.92 5.57
C ALA A 44 -7.46 -18.43 6.11
N LYS A 45 -7.52 -17.18 6.58
CA LYS A 45 -8.80 -16.53 6.90
C LYS A 45 -9.53 -16.06 5.66
N VAL A 46 -8.79 -15.73 4.60
CA VAL A 46 -9.30 -15.25 3.32
C VAL A 46 -8.59 -15.97 2.19
N VAL A 47 -9.34 -16.44 1.20
CA VAL A 47 -8.81 -17.11 0.01
C VAL A 47 -9.17 -16.27 -1.22
N PHE A 48 -8.18 -15.73 -1.91
CA PHE A 48 -8.35 -15.14 -3.23
C PHE A 48 -8.23 -16.24 -4.27
N ALA A 49 -9.36 -16.65 -4.85
CA ALA A 49 -9.41 -17.80 -5.76
C ALA A 49 -9.86 -17.40 -7.16
N GLU A 50 -9.19 -17.87 -8.20
CA GLU A 50 -9.67 -17.77 -9.57
C GLU A 50 -11.01 -18.51 -9.73
N ARG A 51 -11.98 -17.85 -10.38
CA ARG A 51 -13.30 -18.45 -10.58
C ARG A 51 -13.21 -19.75 -11.39
N GLY A 52 -13.97 -20.75 -10.93
CA GLY A 52 -14.04 -22.08 -11.56
C GLY A 52 -12.93 -23.04 -11.13
N LEU A 53 -12.20 -22.72 -10.07
CA LEU A 53 -11.37 -23.70 -9.36
C LEU A 53 -12.18 -24.38 -8.26
N GLU A 54 -12.00 -25.69 -8.13
CA GLU A 54 -12.48 -26.44 -6.97
C GLU A 54 -11.54 -26.18 -5.79
N LEU A 55 -12.11 -25.72 -4.68
CA LEU A 55 -11.37 -25.47 -3.44
C LEU A 55 -11.69 -26.58 -2.44
N PRO A 56 -10.70 -27.02 -1.64
CA PRO A 56 -10.98 -27.89 -0.51
C PRO A 56 -11.92 -27.21 0.50
N ALA A 57 -12.59 -28.02 1.31
CA ALA A 57 -13.40 -27.50 2.41
C ALA A 57 -12.52 -26.64 3.34
N HIS A 58 -12.99 -25.43 3.62
CA HIS A 58 -12.32 -24.46 4.48
C HIS A 58 -13.36 -23.54 5.13
N ASP A 59 -13.01 -22.99 6.29
CA ASP A 59 -13.89 -22.12 7.08
C ASP A 59 -13.68 -20.62 6.80
N GLY A 60 -12.67 -20.29 5.97
CA GLY A 60 -12.32 -18.93 5.59
C GLY A 60 -13.26 -18.31 4.55
N GLN A 61 -13.15 -17.00 4.36
CA GLN A 61 -13.91 -16.28 3.33
C GLN A 61 -13.25 -16.42 1.95
N VAL A 62 -14.03 -16.83 0.95
CA VAL A 62 -13.56 -16.81 -0.45
C VAL A 62 -13.87 -15.47 -1.09
N VAL A 63 -12.86 -14.90 -1.74
CA VAL A 63 -13.00 -13.77 -2.66
C VAL A 63 -12.67 -14.26 -4.07
N TRP A 64 -13.69 -14.32 -4.92
CA TRP A 64 -13.53 -14.79 -6.29
C TRP A 64 -12.86 -13.74 -7.18
N LEU A 65 -11.80 -14.14 -7.88
CA LEU A 65 -11.18 -13.36 -8.95
C LEU A 65 -11.86 -13.73 -10.27
N THR A 66 -12.55 -12.77 -10.87
CA THR A 66 -13.47 -13.00 -12.00
C THR A 66 -13.45 -11.84 -12.99
N PRO A 67 -13.63 -12.06 -14.30
CA PRO A 67 -13.75 -10.95 -15.26
C PRO A 67 -15.06 -10.17 -15.12
N LEU A 68 -16.10 -10.77 -14.51
CA LEU A 68 -17.44 -10.19 -14.39
C LEU A 68 -17.89 -10.11 -12.93
N PRO A 69 -18.67 -9.09 -12.55
CA PRO A 69 -19.18 -8.96 -11.19
C PRO A 69 -20.14 -10.10 -10.80
N LEU A 70 -20.19 -10.43 -9.52
CA LEU A 70 -21.08 -11.45 -8.94
C LEU A 70 -22.10 -10.78 -8.02
N SER A 71 -23.32 -11.33 -7.96
CA SER A 71 -24.43 -10.72 -7.19
C SER A 71 -24.43 -11.09 -5.71
N GLU A 72 -23.99 -12.30 -5.36
CA GLU A 72 -24.15 -12.87 -4.02
C GLU A 72 -22.83 -13.24 -3.34
N GLU A 73 -21.77 -13.45 -4.10
CA GLU A 73 -20.46 -13.85 -3.58
C GLU A 73 -19.50 -12.66 -3.49
N SER A 74 -18.55 -12.70 -2.54
CA SER A 74 -17.46 -11.72 -2.50
C SER A 74 -16.55 -11.87 -3.71
N PHE A 75 -16.26 -10.79 -4.42
CA PHE A 75 -15.46 -10.85 -5.65
C PHE A 75 -14.54 -9.64 -5.84
N LEU A 76 -13.52 -9.83 -6.68
CA LEU A 76 -12.74 -8.79 -7.30
C LEU A 76 -12.75 -9.00 -8.82
N THR A 77 -13.12 -7.94 -9.54
CA THR A 77 -13.05 -7.93 -11.01
C THR A 77 -11.60 -7.90 -11.46
N VAL A 78 -11.26 -8.72 -12.46
CA VAL A 78 -9.99 -8.67 -13.18
C VAL A 78 -10.18 -7.76 -14.41
N PRO A 79 -9.30 -6.77 -14.68
CA PRO A 79 -8.08 -6.44 -13.93
C PRO A 79 -8.35 -5.86 -12.53
N ILE A 80 -7.57 -6.29 -11.54
CA ILE A 80 -7.75 -5.94 -10.13
C ILE A 80 -7.20 -4.54 -9.86
N SER A 81 -8.07 -3.66 -9.36
CA SER A 81 -7.66 -2.40 -8.75
C SER A 81 -7.04 -2.65 -7.38
N LEU A 82 -5.79 -2.23 -7.18
CA LEU A 82 -5.10 -2.37 -5.89
C LEU A 82 -5.81 -1.63 -4.77
N THR A 83 -6.41 -0.47 -5.05
CA THR A 83 -7.23 0.22 -4.03
C THR A 83 -8.45 -0.59 -3.62
N ARG A 84 -9.17 -1.20 -4.57
CA ARG A 84 -10.34 -2.04 -4.23
C ARG A 84 -9.91 -3.25 -3.41
N LEU A 85 -8.82 -3.91 -3.80
CA LEU A 85 -8.24 -5.02 -3.04
C LEU A 85 -7.86 -4.57 -1.60
N TYR A 86 -7.16 -3.45 -1.47
CA TYR A 86 -6.74 -2.93 -0.18
C TYR A 86 -7.93 -2.56 0.71
N HIS A 87 -8.96 -1.92 0.16
CA HIS A 87 -10.19 -1.60 0.89
C HIS A 87 -10.95 -2.85 1.31
N LEU A 88 -11.07 -3.84 0.43
CA LEU A 88 -11.67 -5.13 0.78
C LEU A 88 -10.96 -5.75 1.99
N LEU A 89 -9.63 -5.80 1.94
CA LEU A 89 -8.81 -6.34 3.02
C LEU A 89 -8.93 -5.54 4.33
N GLU A 90 -8.72 -4.23 4.30
CA GLU A 90 -8.55 -3.42 5.53
C GLU A 90 -9.86 -2.88 6.12
N ILE A 91 -10.96 -2.92 5.37
CA ILE A 91 -12.27 -2.46 5.87
C ILE A 91 -13.14 -3.65 6.25
N HIS A 92 -13.11 -4.72 5.47
CA HIS A 92 -14.08 -5.81 5.61
C HIS A 92 -13.49 -7.08 6.21
N LEU A 93 -12.24 -7.41 5.87
CA LEU A 93 -11.67 -8.72 6.22
C LEU A 93 -10.72 -8.67 7.42
N PHE A 94 -9.96 -7.58 7.53
CA PHE A 94 -8.99 -7.32 8.58
C PHE A 94 -9.06 -5.84 8.99
N PRO A 95 -10.14 -5.41 9.67
CA PRO A 95 -10.35 -4.00 9.99
C PRO A 95 -9.15 -3.36 10.68
N THR A 96 -8.55 -2.36 10.04
CA THR A 96 -7.55 -1.49 10.71
C THR A 96 -7.90 -0.02 10.58
N PRO A 97 -7.34 0.86 11.43
CA PRO A 97 -7.57 2.30 11.32
C PRO A 97 -7.08 2.92 10.00
N ARG A 98 -6.25 2.22 9.20
CA ARG A 98 -5.58 2.78 8.03
C ARG A 98 -6.36 2.47 6.75
N ARG A 99 -6.76 3.52 6.02
CA ARG A 99 -7.61 3.42 4.82
C ARG A 99 -6.87 3.61 3.49
N HIS A 100 -5.55 3.75 3.53
CA HIS A 100 -4.73 4.16 2.39
C HIS A 100 -3.53 3.25 2.21
N ILE A 101 -3.25 2.87 0.96
CA ILE A 101 -2.03 2.15 0.59
C ILE A 101 -0.82 3.02 0.91
N ARG A 102 0.20 2.44 1.52
CA ARG A 102 1.48 3.09 1.79
C ARG A 102 2.61 2.37 1.12
N VAL A 103 3.46 3.13 0.43
CA VAL A 103 4.71 2.65 -0.14
C VAL A 103 5.87 3.26 0.64
N ALA A 104 6.76 2.41 1.16
CA ALA A 104 8.05 2.89 1.69
C ALA A 104 8.88 3.42 0.53
N MET A 105 9.53 4.57 0.65
CA MET A 105 10.43 5.07 -0.39
C MET A 105 11.51 5.91 0.25
N GLU A 106 12.50 6.28 -0.54
CA GLU A 106 13.57 7.17 -0.12
C GLU A 106 13.80 8.14 -1.27
N THR A 107 13.02 9.22 -1.25
CA THR A 107 13.01 10.24 -2.29
C THR A 107 13.30 11.58 -1.63
N ALA A 108 14.26 12.33 -2.17
CA ALA A 108 14.52 13.69 -1.72
C ALA A 108 13.26 14.57 -1.86
N VAL A 109 13.05 15.45 -0.90
CA VAL A 109 11.89 16.33 -0.84
C VAL A 109 12.29 17.68 -0.27
N ASP A 110 11.78 18.76 -0.85
CA ASP A 110 11.96 20.10 -0.35
C ASP A 110 10.72 20.49 0.47
N LEU A 111 10.94 21.02 1.66
CA LEU A 111 9.91 21.44 2.59
C LEU A 111 9.97 22.94 2.75
N LYS A 112 8.87 23.64 2.52
CA LYS A 112 8.75 25.07 2.80
C LYS A 112 8.01 25.27 4.11
N VAL A 113 8.71 25.74 5.14
CA VAL A 113 8.17 25.99 6.49
C VAL A 113 8.38 27.46 6.82
N GLU A 114 7.28 28.20 7.04
CA GLU A 114 7.33 29.63 7.38
C GLU A 114 8.10 30.53 6.39
N GLY A 115 8.28 30.07 5.15
CA GLY A 115 9.02 30.79 4.11
C GLY A 115 10.41 30.22 3.84
N ASP A 116 10.97 29.44 4.76
CA ASP A 116 12.29 28.82 4.64
C ASP A 116 12.20 27.45 3.99
N TRP A 117 13.18 27.14 3.14
CA TRP A 117 13.32 25.84 2.50
C TRP A 117 14.24 24.93 3.32
N LEU A 118 13.77 23.71 3.56
CA LEU A 118 14.48 22.65 4.27
C LEU A 118 14.51 21.40 3.40
N GLU A 119 15.68 20.77 3.33
CA GLU A 119 15.82 19.47 2.68
C GLU A 119 15.31 18.35 3.60
N GLY A 120 14.71 17.33 3.00
CA GLY A 120 14.29 16.11 3.68
C GLY A 120 14.25 14.91 2.76
N HIS A 121 13.83 13.78 3.33
CA HIS A 121 13.63 12.52 2.62
C HIS A 121 12.25 11.96 2.91
N LEU A 122 11.45 11.76 1.86
CA LEU A 122 10.18 11.05 1.94
C LEU A 122 10.45 9.56 2.19
N VAL A 123 10.15 9.10 3.40
CA VAL A 123 10.36 7.73 3.91
C VAL A 123 9.18 6.81 3.57
N SER A 124 7.97 7.37 3.51
CA SER A 124 6.79 6.63 3.07
C SER A 124 5.75 7.57 2.50
N LEU A 125 5.00 7.09 1.51
CA LEU A 125 3.98 7.85 0.81
C LEU A 125 2.67 7.09 0.77
N SER A 126 1.57 7.81 0.98
CA SER A 126 0.19 7.43 0.67
C SER A 126 -0.46 8.54 -0.15
N ASP A 127 -1.64 8.27 -0.71
CA ASP A 127 -2.41 9.28 -1.44
C ASP A 127 -2.86 10.43 -0.54
N ARG A 128 -2.90 10.25 0.79
CA ARG A 128 -3.32 11.28 1.75
C ARG A 128 -2.21 11.88 2.60
N GLY A 129 -0.98 11.43 2.46
CA GLY A 129 0.09 11.90 3.34
C GLY A 129 1.37 11.11 3.21
N GLY A 130 2.35 11.48 4.01
CA GLY A 130 3.65 10.84 3.99
C GLY A 130 4.33 10.85 5.34
N ARG A 131 5.47 10.20 5.39
CA ARG A 131 6.42 10.32 6.49
C ARG A 131 7.73 10.86 5.92
N ILE A 132 8.25 11.90 6.52
CA ILE A 132 9.42 12.62 6.01
C ILE A 132 10.47 12.67 7.12
N SER A 133 11.71 12.32 6.78
CA SER A 133 12.89 12.58 7.60
C SER A 133 13.43 13.95 7.26
N CYS A 134 13.79 14.75 8.24
CA CYS A 134 14.37 16.08 8.02
C CYS A 134 15.31 16.45 9.16
N VAL A 135 16.12 17.49 8.98
CA VAL A 135 17.15 17.87 9.96
C VAL A 135 16.57 18.46 11.25
N ASN A 136 15.40 19.10 11.16
CA ASN A 136 14.78 19.82 12.26
C ASN A 136 13.48 19.14 12.69
N GLU A 137 13.19 19.17 13.98
CA GLU A 137 11.86 18.82 14.47
C GLU A 137 10.85 19.89 14.04
N ILE A 138 9.78 19.46 13.38
CA ILE A 138 8.67 20.35 13.00
C ILE A 138 7.46 19.98 13.87
N PRO A 139 6.91 20.93 14.65
CA PRO A 139 5.86 20.62 15.61
C PRO A 139 4.54 20.22 14.94
N ARG A 140 3.74 19.43 15.66
CA ARG A 140 2.38 19.07 15.24
C ARG A 140 1.53 20.30 14.98
N GLY A 141 0.66 20.23 13.96
CA GLY A 141 -0.24 21.30 13.54
C GLY A 141 0.42 22.34 12.64
N LYS A 142 1.75 22.24 12.41
CA LYS A 142 2.45 23.16 11.51
C LYS A 142 2.05 22.91 10.06
N SER A 143 1.68 23.97 9.36
CA SER A 143 1.51 23.95 7.91
C SER A 143 2.84 24.07 7.19
N LEU A 144 3.00 23.36 6.08
CA LEU A 144 4.17 23.42 5.22
C LEU A 144 3.79 23.07 3.78
N ASP A 145 4.59 23.52 2.81
CA ASP A 145 4.48 23.06 1.43
C ASP A 145 5.54 22.01 1.15
N ILE A 146 5.16 20.97 0.41
CA ILE A 146 6.04 19.86 0.05
C ILE A 146 6.25 19.90 -1.46
N GLU A 147 7.51 19.97 -1.89
CA GLU A 147 7.88 19.81 -3.30
C GLU A 147 8.68 18.52 -3.48
N VAL A 148 8.14 17.59 -4.28
CA VAL A 148 8.76 16.27 -4.52
C VAL A 148 8.65 15.89 -5.98
N LYS A 149 9.74 15.36 -6.55
CA LYS A 149 9.77 14.80 -7.90
C LYS A 149 9.43 13.31 -7.88
N LEU A 150 8.28 12.94 -8.42
CA LEU A 150 7.81 11.55 -8.55
C LEU A 150 7.55 11.24 -10.02
N ALA A 151 8.15 10.16 -10.55
CA ALA A 151 8.01 9.74 -11.95
C ALA A 151 8.18 10.88 -12.98
N ASN A 152 9.24 11.69 -12.81
CA ASN A 152 9.56 12.87 -13.62
C ASN A 152 8.58 14.06 -13.54
N ARG A 153 7.59 13.99 -12.63
CA ARG A 153 6.66 15.09 -12.35
C ARG A 153 6.95 15.71 -11.00
N ILE A 154 6.82 17.03 -10.91
CA ILE A 154 6.93 17.75 -9.64
C ILE A 154 5.53 17.85 -9.03
N PHE A 155 5.38 17.36 -7.80
CA PHE A 155 4.19 17.51 -6.99
C PHE A 155 4.46 18.61 -5.95
N ARG A 156 3.57 19.61 -5.90
CA ARG A 156 3.57 20.68 -4.89
C ARG A 156 2.33 20.53 -4.04
N MET A 157 2.51 20.05 -2.82
CA MET A 157 1.39 19.67 -1.96
C MET A 157 1.45 20.48 -0.66
N PRO A 158 0.47 21.34 -0.40
CA PRO A 158 0.25 21.87 0.93
C PRO A 158 0.02 20.72 1.90
N ALA A 159 0.54 20.82 3.11
CA ALA A 159 0.46 19.76 4.10
C ALA A 159 0.40 20.32 5.53
N GLU A 160 0.00 19.46 6.46
CA GLU A 160 0.04 19.74 7.90
C GLU A 160 0.73 18.59 8.65
N VAL A 161 1.56 18.93 9.62
CA VAL A 161 2.22 17.93 10.49
C VAL A 161 1.20 17.30 11.44
N LEU A 162 1.00 15.99 11.33
CA LEU A 162 0.17 15.21 12.25
C LEU A 162 0.90 14.82 13.53
N TYR A 163 2.18 14.50 13.43
CA TYR A 163 3.03 14.11 14.55
C TYR A 163 4.51 14.29 14.19
N CYS A 164 5.36 14.45 15.20
CA CYS A 164 6.81 14.42 15.09
C CYS A 164 7.35 13.28 15.95
N ILE A 165 8.33 12.57 15.43
CA ILE A 165 9.09 11.55 16.15
C ILE A 165 10.53 12.07 16.26
N PRO A 166 11.05 12.27 17.48
CA PRO A 166 12.39 12.83 17.67
C PRO A 166 13.48 11.87 17.17
N ALA A 167 14.67 12.43 16.92
CA ALA A 167 15.86 11.62 16.66
C ALA A 167 16.20 10.77 17.90
N GLY A 168 16.85 9.62 17.70
CA GLY A 168 17.28 8.74 18.80
C GLY A 168 16.18 7.89 19.44
N ASP A 169 14.91 8.05 19.04
CA ASP A 169 13.78 7.20 19.49
C ASP A 169 13.94 5.72 19.07
N SER A 170 14.87 5.42 18.16
CA SER A 170 15.32 4.06 17.86
C SER A 170 16.77 4.08 17.39
N LEU A 171 17.50 2.97 17.58
CA LEU A 171 18.92 2.84 17.18
C LEU A 171 19.19 3.17 15.71
N SER A 172 18.18 3.06 14.83
CA SER A 172 18.30 3.34 13.40
C SER A 172 17.85 4.73 12.97
N ARG A 173 17.46 5.63 13.90
CA ARG A 173 16.96 6.98 13.57
C ARG A 173 17.93 8.07 14.04
N SER A 174 18.80 8.50 13.13
CA SER A 174 19.71 9.64 13.33
C SER A 174 19.04 11.01 13.16
N GLN A 175 17.89 11.06 12.47
CA GLN A 175 17.14 12.29 12.19
C GLN A 175 15.69 12.18 12.69
N PRO A 176 15.05 13.30 13.06
CA PRO A 176 13.63 13.31 13.37
C PRO A 176 12.78 13.00 12.14
N GLN A 177 11.59 12.42 12.38
CA GLN A 177 10.62 12.11 11.34
C GLN A 177 9.28 12.75 11.64
N ILE A 178 8.66 13.35 10.62
CA ILE A 178 7.31 13.89 10.71
C ILE A 178 6.33 13.05 9.91
N GLY A 179 5.15 12.83 10.48
CA GLY A 179 3.99 12.38 9.73
C GLY A 179 3.22 13.59 9.24
N VAL A 180 2.90 13.64 7.95
CA VAL A 180 2.17 14.75 7.34
C VAL A 180 0.88 14.26 6.68
N ILE A 181 -0.16 15.09 6.72
CA ILE A 181 -1.37 14.93 5.92
C ILE A 181 -1.35 15.94 4.78
N PHE A 182 -1.61 15.48 3.57
CA PHE A 182 -1.67 16.36 2.40
C PHE A 182 -3.03 17.05 2.33
N LYS A 183 -2.99 18.29 1.87
CA LYS A 183 -4.13 19.12 1.49
C LYS A 183 -3.94 19.55 0.03
N PRO A 184 -3.96 18.62 -0.93
CA PRO A 184 -3.70 18.93 -2.32
C PRO A 184 -4.74 19.93 -2.84
N PRO A 185 -4.35 20.77 -3.81
CA PRO A 185 -5.24 21.75 -4.44
C PRO A 185 -6.40 21.12 -5.23
N SER A 186 -6.34 19.84 -5.63
CA SER A 186 -7.41 19.21 -6.42
C SER A 186 -7.53 17.69 -6.26
N ASP A 187 -8.71 17.14 -6.55
CA ASP A 187 -8.96 15.70 -6.65
C ASP A 187 -8.15 15.02 -7.78
N GLN A 188 -7.79 15.79 -8.81
CA GLN A 188 -6.94 15.30 -9.89
C GLN A 188 -5.56 14.92 -9.35
N GLU A 189 -4.96 15.75 -8.51
CA GLU A 189 -3.65 15.45 -7.92
C GLU A 189 -3.71 14.25 -6.97
N PHE A 190 -4.79 14.11 -6.19
CA PHE A 190 -5.03 12.89 -5.42
C PHE A 190 -5.08 11.66 -6.32
N GLY A 191 -5.81 11.73 -7.44
CA GLY A 191 -5.91 10.65 -8.42
C GLY A 191 -4.55 10.26 -9.03
N LEU A 192 -3.71 11.24 -9.33
CA LEU A 192 -2.37 11.02 -9.87
C LEU A 192 -1.44 10.38 -8.84
N LEU A 193 -1.45 10.88 -7.61
CA LEU A 193 -0.64 10.33 -6.53
C LEU A 193 -1.04 8.88 -6.21
N LYS A 194 -2.34 8.60 -6.19
CA LYS A 194 -2.89 7.26 -6.03
C LYS A 194 -2.40 6.33 -7.14
N ARG A 195 -2.50 6.74 -8.40
CA ARG A 195 -1.98 5.97 -9.55
C ARG A 195 -0.47 5.71 -9.43
N PHE A 196 0.30 6.71 -9.00
CA PHE A 196 1.75 6.54 -8.78
C PHE A 196 2.04 5.48 -7.73
N ILE A 197 1.30 5.50 -6.62
CA ILE A 197 1.44 4.52 -5.53
C ILE A 197 1.08 3.11 -6.01
N GLU A 198 -0.06 2.95 -6.70
CA GLU A 198 -0.50 1.65 -7.23
C GLU A 198 0.53 1.10 -8.23
N LYS A 199 0.98 1.93 -9.18
CA LYS A 199 2.05 1.56 -10.12
C LYS A 199 3.33 1.14 -9.40
N THR A 200 3.78 1.93 -8.42
CA THR A 200 4.98 1.63 -7.63
C THR A 200 4.88 0.30 -6.89
N CYS A 201 3.71 -0.03 -6.33
CA CYS A 201 3.47 -1.33 -5.68
C CYS A 201 3.67 -2.48 -6.67
N ILE A 202 3.06 -2.36 -7.86
CA ILE A 202 3.11 -3.41 -8.89
C ILE A 202 4.54 -3.58 -9.40
N GLU A 203 5.21 -2.48 -9.78
CA GLU A 203 6.57 -2.52 -10.30
C GLU A 203 7.57 -3.13 -9.31
N ARG A 204 7.45 -2.82 -8.03
CA ARG A 204 8.31 -3.40 -6.99
C ARG A 204 8.02 -4.87 -6.75
N ALA A 205 6.76 -5.28 -6.78
CA ALA A 205 6.40 -6.68 -6.63
C ALA A 205 6.93 -7.49 -7.82
N CYS A 206 6.75 -6.98 -9.05
CA CYS A 206 7.33 -7.56 -10.26
C CYS A 206 8.85 -7.69 -10.17
N ALA A 207 9.56 -6.62 -9.80
CA ALA A 207 11.01 -6.62 -9.68
C ALA A 207 11.54 -7.62 -8.63
N ARG A 208 10.79 -7.88 -7.55
CA ARG A 208 11.19 -8.83 -6.50
C ARG A 208 10.93 -10.29 -6.86
N GLU A 209 9.97 -10.53 -7.74
CA GLU A 209 9.61 -11.87 -8.21
C GLU A 209 10.26 -12.20 -9.56
N ASP A 210 11.14 -11.33 -10.06
CA ASP A 210 11.75 -11.40 -11.39
C ASP A 210 10.71 -11.56 -12.53
N ILE A 211 9.57 -10.88 -12.39
CA ILE A 211 8.47 -10.88 -13.37
C ILE A 211 8.62 -9.63 -14.27
N PRO A 212 8.81 -9.78 -15.59
CA PRO A 212 8.81 -8.65 -16.51
C PRO A 212 7.49 -7.88 -16.49
N LEU A 213 7.52 -6.55 -16.63
CA LEU A 213 6.29 -5.73 -16.66
C LEU A 213 5.37 -6.03 -17.85
N ASN A 214 5.88 -6.70 -18.88
CA ASN A 214 5.11 -7.18 -20.02
C ASN A 214 4.66 -8.65 -19.91
N ASP A 215 4.90 -9.31 -18.77
CA ASP A 215 4.40 -10.67 -18.52
C ASP A 215 2.86 -10.66 -18.57
N PRO A 216 2.21 -11.64 -19.24
CA PRO A 216 0.76 -11.74 -19.29
C PRO A 216 0.07 -11.71 -17.92
N CYS A 217 0.71 -12.19 -16.86
CA CYS A 217 0.14 -12.16 -15.50
C CYS A 217 -0.10 -10.74 -14.98
N VAL A 218 0.66 -9.75 -15.46
CA VAL A 218 0.51 -8.35 -15.05
C VAL A 218 -0.81 -7.76 -15.55
N SER A 219 -1.35 -8.26 -16.66
CA SER A 219 -2.67 -7.86 -17.19
C SER A 219 -3.84 -8.17 -16.26
N TRP A 220 -3.63 -9.00 -15.23
CA TRP A 220 -4.61 -9.26 -14.19
C TRP A 220 -4.73 -8.14 -13.16
N LEU A 221 -3.82 -7.15 -13.19
CA LEU A 221 -3.86 -5.96 -12.35
C LEU A 221 -4.21 -4.75 -13.22
N ASP A 222 -4.96 -3.81 -12.63
CA ASP A 222 -5.24 -2.53 -13.27
C ASP A 222 -4.02 -1.63 -13.15
N VAL A 223 -3.05 -1.82 -14.06
CA VAL A 223 -1.79 -1.07 -14.05
C VAL A 223 -2.01 0.33 -14.63
N PRO A 224 -1.73 1.40 -13.86
CA PRO A 224 -1.82 2.76 -14.37
C PRO A 224 -0.84 2.99 -15.52
N LYS A 225 -1.36 3.37 -16.70
CA LYS A 225 -0.55 3.54 -17.92
C LYS A 225 0.34 4.80 -17.90
N GLU A 226 -0.11 5.90 -17.27
CA GLU A 226 0.55 7.21 -17.30
C GLU A 226 0.37 7.98 -15.96
N LEU A 227 1.28 8.93 -15.68
CA LEU A 227 1.32 9.83 -14.51
C LEU A 227 1.54 11.29 -14.93
#